data_AF-A0A0Q9P3X1-F1
#
_entry.id   AF-A0A0Q9P3X1-F1
#
_cell.length_a   1.000
_cell.length_b   1.000
_cell.length_c   1.000
_cell.angle_alpha   90.00
_cell.angle_beta   90.00
_cell.angle_gamma   90.00
#
_symmetry.space_group_name_H-M   'P 1'
#
loop_
_entity.id
_entity.type
_entity.pdbx_description
1 polymer ?
#
loop_
_entity_poly.entity_id
_entity_poly.type
_entity_poly.pdbx_seq_one_letter_code
_entity_poly.pdbx_strand_id
1 'polypeptide(L)'
;MIRLDRRQSAIGGLLVTGATSAAWESPERVTGAMTVLGAVSGTSIKCSGNRPLVGYVDATAVVALRHIRELRRALFIGQPSAPLTVEIFDGGTVTLPAASGELRYILSLTAIDGVIELRAEPVPARADAAELWQEFGFSMTTNAAARRQGH
;
A
#
# COMPACT_ATOMS: atom_id res chain seq x y z
N MET A 1 -16.02 0.80 1.33
CA MET A 1 -15.04 0.79 2.45
C MET A 1 -15.06 -0.60 3.05
N ILE A 2 -13.89 -1.21 3.26
CA ILE A 2 -13.73 -2.50 3.92
C ILE A 2 -12.99 -2.24 5.24
N ARG A 3 -13.33 -2.97 6.29
CA ARG A 3 -12.67 -2.87 7.60
C ARG A 3 -12.28 -4.26 8.09
N LEU A 4 -11.02 -4.43 8.48
CA LEU A 4 -10.50 -5.66 9.09
C LEU A 4 -10.26 -5.43 10.58
N ASP A 5 -10.72 -6.36 11.40
CA ASP A 5 -10.50 -6.32 12.84
C ASP A 5 -9.05 -6.69 13.22
N ARG A 6 -8.72 -6.57 14.52
CA ARG A 6 -7.38 -6.88 15.06
C ARG A 6 -6.95 -8.34 14.86
N ARG A 7 -7.90 -9.27 14.78
CA ARG A 7 -7.60 -10.69 14.59
C ARG A 7 -7.25 -10.95 13.12
N GLN A 8 -8.04 -10.41 12.21
CA GLN A 8 -7.84 -10.52 10.76
C GLN A 8 -6.54 -9.81 10.34
N SER A 9 -6.22 -8.67 10.93
CA SER A 9 -5.00 -7.90 10.63
C SER A 9 -3.72 -8.44 11.27
N ALA A 10 -3.75 -9.54 12.02
CA ALA A 10 -2.57 -10.11 12.68
C ALA A 10 -2.04 -11.38 12.00
N ILE A 11 -2.71 -11.87 10.95
CA ILE A 11 -2.43 -13.17 10.34
C ILE A 11 -2.11 -13.02 8.86
N GLY A 12 -0.99 -13.61 8.42
CA GLY A 12 -0.61 -13.68 7.02
C GLY A 12 -0.26 -12.32 6.40
N GLY A 13 -0.75 -12.11 5.18
CA GLY A 13 -0.57 -10.89 4.41
C GLY A 13 -1.88 -10.45 3.77
N LEU A 14 -1.97 -9.16 3.45
CA LEU A 14 -3.00 -8.62 2.58
C LEU A 14 -2.39 -8.48 1.19
N LEU A 15 -3.04 -9.10 0.21
CA LEU A 15 -2.58 -9.11 -1.18
C LEU A 15 -3.41 -8.11 -1.99
N VAL A 16 -2.75 -7.30 -2.80
CA VAL A 16 -3.38 -6.37 -3.73
C VAL A 16 -2.88 -6.67 -5.14
N THR A 17 -3.73 -7.30 -5.93
CA THR A 17 -3.46 -7.66 -7.33
C THR A 17 -4.06 -6.62 -8.27
N GLY A 18 -3.32 -6.26 -9.33
CA GLY A 18 -3.71 -5.21 -10.29
C GLY A 18 -3.16 -3.82 -9.96
N ALA A 19 -2.32 -3.70 -8.92
CA ALA A 19 -1.65 -2.45 -8.56
C ALA A 19 -0.32 -2.27 -9.32
N THR A 20 -0.08 -1.12 -9.95
CA THR A 20 1.20 -0.77 -10.61
C THR A 20 2.21 -0.11 -9.69
N SER A 21 1.74 0.46 -8.58
CA SER A 21 2.60 1.09 -7.59
C SER A 21 1.98 1.01 -6.20
N ALA A 22 2.85 0.88 -5.20
CA ALA A 22 2.51 1.00 -3.80
C ALA A 22 3.35 2.10 -3.14
N ALA A 23 2.75 2.89 -2.25
CA ALA A 23 3.44 3.79 -1.33
C ALA A 23 3.06 3.45 0.11
N TRP A 24 3.93 3.77 1.07
CA TRP A 24 3.75 3.48 2.49
C TRP A 24 4.29 4.60 3.36
N GLU A 25 3.78 4.66 4.59
CA GLU A 25 4.22 5.57 5.63
C GLU A 25 4.18 4.85 7.00
N SER A 26 5.25 4.95 7.78
CA SER A 26 5.31 4.47 9.17
C SER A 26 4.69 5.48 10.16
N PRO A 27 4.42 5.10 11.41
CA PRO A 27 4.04 6.04 12.48
C PRO A 27 5.05 7.19 12.67
N GLU A 28 6.34 6.93 12.45
CA GLU A 28 7.44 7.90 12.52
C GLU A 28 7.56 8.78 11.26
N ARG A 29 6.62 8.64 10.31
CA ARG A 29 6.57 9.35 9.02
C ARG A 29 7.72 8.99 8.07
N VAL A 30 8.30 7.80 8.22
CA VAL A 30 9.18 7.24 7.20
C VAL A 30 8.33 6.78 6.03
N THR A 31 8.60 7.33 4.85
CA THR A 31 7.84 7.05 3.63
C THR A 31 8.71 6.46 2.55
N GLY A 32 8.12 5.57 1.77
CA GLY A 32 8.70 5.04 0.55
C GLY A 32 7.63 4.57 -0.41
N ALA A 33 8.07 4.18 -1.59
CA ALA A 33 7.22 3.61 -2.62
C ALA A 33 8.01 2.61 -3.45
N MET A 34 7.27 1.70 -4.08
CA MET A 34 7.79 0.74 -5.04
C MET A 34 6.81 0.62 -6.20
N THR A 35 7.34 0.49 -7.43
CA THR A 35 6.54 0.12 -8.60
C THR A 35 6.52 -1.40 -8.76
N VAL A 36 5.53 -1.91 -9.49
CA VAL A 36 5.42 -3.33 -9.84
C VAL A 36 6.67 -3.88 -10.56
N LEU A 37 7.45 -3.00 -11.20
CA LEU A 37 8.72 -3.32 -11.87
C LEU A 37 9.93 -3.31 -10.92
N GLY A 38 9.71 -3.08 -9.62
CA GLY A 38 10.75 -3.07 -8.60
C GLY A 38 11.51 -1.75 -8.44
N ALA A 39 11.12 -0.68 -9.14
CA ALA A 39 11.73 0.64 -8.94
C ALA A 39 11.31 1.19 -7.57
N VAL A 40 12.27 1.60 -6.74
CA VAL A 40 12.05 2.08 -5.37
C VAL A 40 12.32 3.57 -5.27
N SER A 41 11.43 4.27 -4.56
CA SER A 41 11.56 5.66 -4.16
C SER A 41 11.45 5.78 -2.64
N GLY A 42 12.20 6.70 -2.05
CA GLY A 42 12.19 6.93 -0.61
C GLY A 42 12.85 5.81 0.20
N THR A 43 12.27 5.49 1.37
CA THR A 43 12.84 4.51 2.31
C THR A 43 11.92 3.31 2.51
N SER A 44 12.46 2.09 2.33
CA SER A 44 11.75 0.86 2.65
C SER A 44 11.62 0.66 4.16
N ILE A 45 10.42 0.32 4.62
CA ILE A 45 10.19 -0.16 5.99
C ILE A 45 10.36 -1.67 5.98
N LYS A 46 11.17 -2.17 6.91
CA LYS A 46 11.44 -3.60 7.07
C LYS A 46 10.84 -4.08 8.38
N CYS A 47 10.09 -5.17 8.31
CA CYS A 47 9.67 -5.93 9.46
C CYS A 47 10.86 -6.60 10.15
N SER A 48 10.65 -7.05 11.40
CA SER A 48 11.59 -7.97 12.04
C SER A 48 11.79 -9.22 11.16
N GLY A 49 13.05 -9.62 10.96
CA GLY A 49 13.41 -10.65 9.98
C GLY A 49 13.67 -10.14 8.56
N ASN A 50 13.83 -8.82 8.35
CA ASN A 50 14.31 -8.21 7.11
C ASN A 50 13.37 -8.38 5.89
N ARG A 51 12.08 -8.66 6.12
CA ARG A 51 11.05 -8.69 5.08
C ARG A 51 10.45 -7.28 4.90
N PRO A 52 10.11 -6.86 3.67
CA PRO A 52 9.44 -5.57 3.46
C PRO A 52 8.04 -5.59 4.09
N LEU A 53 7.68 -4.49 4.77
CA LEU A 53 6.34 -4.31 5.34
C LEU A 53 5.27 -4.15 4.25
N VAL A 54 5.64 -3.41 3.19
CA VAL A 54 4.90 -3.29 1.94
C VAL A 54 5.89 -3.52 0.80
N GLY A 55 5.52 -4.33 -0.18
CA GLY A 55 6.37 -4.63 -1.34
C GLY A 55 5.63 -5.39 -2.41
N TYR A 56 6.34 -5.87 -3.43
CA TYR A 56 5.80 -6.69 -4.51
C TYR A 56 6.38 -8.10 -4.50
N VAL A 57 5.54 -9.07 -4.81
CA VAL A 57 5.91 -10.47 -5.11
C VAL A 57 5.13 -10.87 -6.36
N ASP A 58 5.82 -11.26 -7.44
CA ASP A 58 5.21 -11.69 -8.70
C ASP A 58 4.08 -10.77 -9.22
N ALA A 59 4.35 -9.46 -9.21
CA ALA A 59 3.41 -8.39 -9.58
C ALA A 59 2.19 -8.17 -8.65
N THR A 60 2.09 -8.91 -7.55
CA THR A 60 1.11 -8.66 -6.48
C THR A 60 1.75 -7.82 -5.38
N ALA A 61 1.09 -6.72 -5.00
CA ALA A 61 1.52 -5.96 -3.83
C ALA A 61 1.12 -6.71 -2.56
N VAL A 62 2.01 -6.75 -1.56
CA VAL A 62 1.84 -7.51 -0.32
C VAL A 62 2.05 -6.57 0.86
N VAL A 63 1.14 -6.63 1.83
CA VAL A 63 1.30 -6.01 3.16
C VAL A 63 1.46 -7.09 4.21
N ALA A 64 2.54 -7.05 4.98
CA ALA A 64 2.80 -7.99 6.06
C ALA A 64 1.95 -7.65 7.30
N LEU A 65 0.79 -8.29 7.42
CA LEU A 65 -0.22 -7.99 8.45
C LEU A 65 0.29 -8.19 9.88
N ARG A 66 1.14 -9.19 10.12
CA ARG A 66 1.78 -9.42 11.44
C ARG A 66 2.46 -8.18 12.02
N HIS A 67 2.91 -7.27 11.16
CA HIS A 67 3.64 -6.04 11.50
C HIS A 67 2.83 -4.78 11.25
N ILE A 68 1.50 -4.87 11.18
CA ILE A 68 0.64 -3.75 10.78
C ILE A 68 0.80 -2.50 11.66
N ARG A 69 1.24 -2.64 12.92
CA ARG A 69 1.52 -1.51 13.82
C ARG A 69 2.71 -0.65 13.37
N GLU A 70 3.59 -1.20 12.55
CA GLU A 70 4.71 -0.49 11.91
C GLU A 70 4.25 0.29 10.67
N LEU A 71 3.00 0.10 10.23
CA LEU A 71 2.37 0.83 9.14
C LEU A 71 1.39 1.84 9.72
N ARG A 72 1.46 3.09 9.26
CA ARG A 72 0.41 4.10 9.49
C ARG A 72 -0.60 4.10 8.36
N ARG A 73 -0.11 4.12 7.12
CA ARG A 73 -0.94 4.08 5.91
C ARG A 73 -0.17 3.55 4.71
N ALA A 74 -0.91 3.04 3.73
CA ALA A 74 -0.40 2.68 2.42
C ALA A 74 -1.35 3.13 1.31
N LEU A 75 -0.83 3.22 0.10
CA LEU A 75 -1.56 3.59 -1.10
C LEU A 75 -1.22 2.60 -2.19
N PHE A 76 -2.23 2.04 -2.86
CA PHE A 76 -2.06 1.18 -4.02
C PHE A 76 -2.72 1.80 -5.22
N ILE A 77 -1.96 1.93 -6.29
CA ILE A 77 -2.39 2.53 -7.53
C ILE A 77 -2.79 1.42 -8.49
N GLY A 78 -4.06 1.33 -8.84
CA GLY A 78 -4.58 0.34 -9.78
C GLY A 78 -4.20 0.62 -11.24
N GLN A 79 -4.21 -0.43 -12.06
CA GLN A 79 -4.19 -0.30 -13.51
C GLN A 79 -5.54 0.23 -14.02
N PRO A 80 -5.57 1.15 -15.01
CA PRO A 80 -6.82 1.69 -15.54
C PRO A 80 -7.79 0.63 -16.08
N SER A 81 -7.26 -0.34 -16.85
CA SER A 81 -8.04 -1.34 -17.58
C SER A 81 -8.06 -2.72 -16.93
N ALA A 82 -7.63 -2.84 -15.67
CA ALA A 82 -7.61 -4.11 -14.95
C ALA A 82 -8.35 -3.98 -13.59
N PRO A 83 -9.00 -5.05 -13.13
CA PRO A 83 -9.56 -5.08 -11.77
C PRO A 83 -8.48 -4.88 -10.72
N LEU A 84 -8.85 -4.23 -9.62
CA LEU A 84 -8.03 -4.16 -8.41
C LEU A 84 -8.63 -5.09 -7.36
N THR A 85 -7.93 -6.16 -7.02
CA THR A 85 -8.44 -7.19 -6.10
C THR A 85 -7.64 -7.17 -4.80
N VAL A 86 -8.35 -7.15 -3.69
CA VAL A 86 -7.80 -7.33 -2.35
C VAL A 86 -8.14 -8.72 -1.87
N GLU A 87 -7.14 -9.48 -1.46
CA GLU A 87 -7.30 -10.78 -0.79
C GLU A 87 -6.76 -10.69 0.63
N ILE A 88 -7.53 -11.24 1.57
CA ILE A 88 -7.15 -11.37 2.99
C ILE A 88 -6.88 -12.84 3.32
N PHE A 89 -6.10 -13.07 4.39
CA PHE A 89 -5.55 -14.39 4.73
C PHE A 89 -6.58 -15.53 4.86
N ASP A 90 -7.83 -15.23 5.22
CA ASP A 90 -8.89 -16.24 5.33
C ASP A 90 -9.52 -16.63 3.97
N GLY A 91 -8.92 -16.18 2.86
CA GLY A 91 -9.39 -16.40 1.49
C GLY A 91 -10.49 -15.44 1.06
N GLY A 92 -10.91 -14.50 1.93
CA GLY A 92 -11.85 -13.45 1.57
C GLY A 92 -11.28 -12.54 0.49
N THR A 93 -12.04 -12.32 -0.58
CA THR A 93 -11.64 -11.42 -1.68
C THR A 93 -12.64 -10.30 -1.85
N VAL A 94 -12.14 -9.09 -2.09
CA VAL A 94 -12.95 -7.98 -2.60
C VAL A 94 -12.33 -7.46 -3.87
N THR A 95 -13.12 -7.45 -4.93
CA THR A 95 -12.69 -7.00 -6.26
C THR A 95 -13.38 -5.70 -6.61
N LEU A 96 -12.57 -4.70 -6.94
CA LEU A 96 -13.01 -3.51 -7.66
C LEU A 96 -12.91 -3.84 -9.16
N PRO A 97 -13.98 -3.67 -9.95
CA PRO A 97 -13.90 -3.86 -11.38
C PRO A 97 -12.88 -2.90 -12.01
N ALA A 98 -12.47 -3.16 -13.26
CA ALA A 98 -11.68 -2.19 -13.99
C ALA A 98 -12.43 -0.84 -14.03
N ALA A 99 -11.69 0.26 -13.83
CA ALA A 99 -12.29 1.57 -13.92
C ALA A 99 -12.65 1.88 -15.39
N SER A 100 -13.63 2.75 -15.60
CA SER A 100 -14.04 3.14 -16.95
C SER A 100 -13.01 4.07 -17.59
N GLY A 101 -12.58 3.77 -18.83
CA GLY A 101 -11.91 4.69 -19.75
C GLY A 101 -10.83 5.57 -19.13
N GLU A 102 -11.20 6.79 -18.74
CA GLU A 102 -10.31 7.85 -18.24
C GLU A 102 -10.00 7.76 -16.74
N LEU A 103 -10.51 6.74 -16.04
CA LEU A 103 -10.32 6.58 -14.60
C LEU A 103 -9.46 5.37 -14.28
N ARG A 104 -8.89 5.38 -13.07
CA ARG A 104 -8.34 4.21 -12.39
C ARG A 104 -8.68 4.27 -10.91
N TYR A 105 -8.63 3.12 -10.24
CA TYR A 105 -8.81 3.09 -8.79
C TYR A 105 -7.49 3.31 -8.06
N ILE A 106 -7.55 4.11 -7.00
CA ILE A 106 -6.58 4.10 -5.91
C ILE A 106 -7.22 3.41 -4.73
N LEU A 107 -6.46 2.55 -4.06
CA LEU A 107 -6.84 1.94 -2.79
C LEU A 107 -5.97 2.53 -1.68
N SER A 108 -6.58 3.33 -0.81
CA SER A 108 -5.94 3.80 0.41
C SER A 108 -6.17 2.80 1.54
N LEU A 109 -5.11 2.55 2.30
CA LEU A 109 -5.09 1.72 3.49
C LEU A 109 -4.68 2.59 4.66
N THR A 110 -5.50 2.63 5.71
CA THR A 110 -5.13 3.26 6.99
C THR A 110 -5.12 2.23 8.08
N ALA A 111 -4.07 2.23 8.90
CA ALA A 111 -3.95 1.36 10.07
C ALA A 111 -4.15 2.18 11.35
N ILE A 112 -5.12 1.79 12.18
CA ILE A 112 -5.50 2.49 13.41
C ILE A 112 -5.60 1.45 14.53
N ASP A 113 -4.66 1.45 15.48
CA ASP A 113 -4.64 0.53 16.62
C ASP A 113 -4.80 -0.97 16.24
N GLY A 114 -4.19 -1.34 15.11
CA GLY A 114 -4.26 -2.69 14.55
C GLY A 114 -5.56 -3.01 13.80
N VAL A 115 -6.46 -2.05 13.61
CA VAL A 115 -7.58 -2.14 12.67
C VAL A 115 -7.11 -1.61 11.32
N ILE A 116 -7.53 -2.24 10.23
CA ILE A 116 -7.25 -1.77 8.87
C ILE A 116 -8.53 -1.26 8.24
N GLU A 117 -8.48 -0.07 7.66
CA GLU A 117 -9.53 0.50 6.83
C GLU A 117 -9.03 0.65 5.39
N LEU A 118 -9.81 0.12 4.45
CA LEU A 118 -9.55 0.22 3.01
C LEU A 118 -10.61 1.06 2.33
N ARG A 119 -10.18 2.06 1.56
CA ARG A 119 -11.04 2.92 0.76
C ARG A 119 -10.57 2.97 -0.68
N ALA A 120 -11.50 2.76 -1.59
CA ALA A 120 -11.27 2.86 -3.02
C ALA A 120 -11.75 4.22 -3.53
N GLU A 121 -10.96 4.86 -4.37
CA GLU A 121 -11.22 6.19 -4.92
C GLU A 121 -10.91 6.19 -6.42
N PRO A 122 -11.85 6.60 -7.28
CA PRO A 122 -11.56 6.79 -8.69
C PRO A 122 -10.75 8.08 -8.88
N VAL A 123 -9.67 8.00 -9.66
CA VAL A 123 -8.84 9.15 -10.04
C VAL A 123 -8.59 9.14 -11.55
N PRO A 124 -8.23 10.28 -12.17
CA PRO A 124 -7.86 10.31 -13.58
C PRO A 124 -6.70 9.35 -13.90
N ALA A 125 -6.85 8.55 -14.95
CA ALA A 125 -5.87 7.54 -15.37
C ALA A 125 -4.54 8.14 -15.85
N ARG A 126 -4.57 9.41 -16.29
CA ARG A 126 -3.42 10.15 -16.82
C ARG A 126 -2.40 10.60 -15.77
N ALA A 127 -2.77 10.57 -14.49
CA ALA A 127 -1.90 11.05 -13.43
C ALA A 127 -0.74 10.08 -13.20
N ASP A 128 0.47 10.64 -13.10
CA ASP A 128 1.66 9.85 -12.84
C ASP A 128 1.69 9.35 -11.38
N ALA A 129 2.50 8.33 -11.09
CA ALA A 129 2.52 7.76 -9.75
C ALA A 129 3.02 8.75 -8.68
N ALA A 130 3.99 9.59 -9.02
CA ALA A 130 4.57 10.56 -8.09
C ALA A 130 3.63 11.73 -7.78
N GLU A 131 2.91 12.21 -8.79
CA GLU A 131 1.83 13.19 -8.67
C GLU A 131 0.73 12.66 -7.73
N LEU A 132 0.29 11.42 -7.94
CA LEU A 132 -0.74 10.82 -7.09
C LEU A 132 -0.25 10.54 -5.68
N TRP A 133 1.01 10.16 -5.49
CA TRP A 133 1.55 10.06 -4.14
C TRP A 133 1.47 11.41 -3.41
N GLN A 134 1.83 12.51 -4.08
CA GLN A 134 1.75 13.87 -3.52
C GLN A 134 0.32 14.32 -3.26
N GLU A 135 -0.61 14.06 -4.20
CA GLU A 135 -2.04 14.36 -4.03
C GLU A 135 -2.61 13.66 -2.79
N PHE A 136 -2.18 12.43 -2.51
CA PHE A 136 -2.55 11.67 -1.31
C PHE A 136 -1.64 11.96 -0.10
N GLY A 137 -0.81 12.99 -0.19
CA GLY A 137 0.00 13.53 0.91
C GLY A 137 1.21 12.70 1.29
N PHE A 138 1.73 11.84 0.42
CA PHE A 138 3.01 11.14 0.62
C PHE A 138 4.16 12.02 0.12
N SER A 139 5.16 12.23 0.98
CA SER A 139 6.43 12.90 0.62
C SER A 139 7.57 11.95 0.93
N MET A 140 8.31 11.51 -0.09
CA MET A 140 9.29 10.41 0.03
C MET A 140 10.50 10.80 0.87
N THR A 141 10.75 10.04 1.94
CA THR A 141 11.92 10.26 2.81
C THR A 141 13.20 9.72 2.19
N THR A 142 14.29 10.47 2.29
CA THR A 142 15.61 9.95 1.90
C THR A 142 16.13 8.95 2.94
N ASN A 143 16.94 7.98 2.52
CA ASN A 143 17.57 7.00 3.42
C ASN A 143 18.39 7.65 4.56
N ALA A 144 18.90 8.87 4.36
CA ALA A 144 19.61 9.63 5.39
C ALA A 144 18.70 10.34 6.41
N ALA A 145 17.45 10.62 6.05
CA ALA A 145 16.45 11.16 6.96
C ALA A 145 15.86 10.06 7.86
N ALA A 146 15.59 8.88 7.30
CA ALA A 146 15.03 7.75 8.04
C ALA A 146 15.94 7.25 9.19
N ARG A 147 17.27 7.24 8.98
CA ARG A 147 18.24 6.86 10.03
C ARG A 147 18.25 7.79 11.25
N ARG A 148 17.84 9.06 11.09
CA ARG A 148 17.80 10.04 12.19
C ARG A 148 16.55 9.96 13.05
N GLN A 149 15.51 9.27 12.57
CA GLN A 149 14.23 9.13 13.27
C GLN A 149 14.11 7.83 14.08
N GLY A 150 15.04 6.90 13.92
CA GLY A 150 15.08 5.62 14.64
C GLY A 150 15.92 5.61 15.92
N HIS A 151 16.13 6.76 16.56
CA HIS A 151 16.88 6.92 17.81
C HIS A 151 16.03 7.56 18.90
#